data_AF-A0A8J7UBP6-F1
#
_entry.id   AF-A0A8J7UBP6-F1
#
_cell.length_a   1.000
_cell.length_b   1.000
_cell.length_c   1.000
_cell.angle_alpha   90.00
_cell.angle_beta   90.00
_cell.angle_gamma   90.00
#
_symmetry.space_group_name_H-M   'P 1'
#
loop_
_entity.id
_entity.type
_entity.pdbx_description
1 polymer ?
#
loop_
_entity_poly.entity_id
_entity_poly.type
_entity_poly.pdbx_seq_one_letter_code
_entity_poly.pdbx_strand_id
1 'polypeptide(L)'
;MTEQIDSQWLLDTLCDAAETLNRAIELIDNDPRKARGVLEHELPELYAKLNYAVNTASIGPGAVDTLDHDALIAWPESMPFDRPVQPDDEQA
;
A
#
# COMPACT_ATOMS: atom_id res chain seq x y z
N MET A 1 15.42 16.56 -5.96
CA MET A 1 14.34 16.31 -6.92
C MET A 1 13.22 15.68 -6.12
N THR A 2 12.08 16.35 -5.99
CA THR A 2 10.87 15.74 -5.45
C THR A 2 10.40 14.72 -6.48
N GLU A 3 10.39 13.43 -6.11
CA GLU A 3 9.83 12.39 -6.97
C GLU A 3 8.34 12.69 -7.14
N GLN A 4 7.91 12.92 -8.38
CA GLN A 4 6.52 13.21 -8.68
C GLN A 4 5.71 11.91 -8.56
N ILE A 5 4.70 11.90 -7.69
CA ILE A 5 3.80 10.76 -7.51
C ILE A 5 2.83 10.68 -8.70
N ASP A 6 2.63 9.47 -9.24
CA ASP A 6 1.54 9.16 -10.14
C ASP A 6 0.24 8.99 -9.35
N SER A 7 -0.59 10.03 -9.34
CA SER A 7 -1.82 10.07 -8.55
C SER A 7 -2.88 9.07 -9.01
N GLN A 8 -2.96 8.77 -10.31
CA GLN A 8 -3.95 7.82 -10.82
C GLN A 8 -3.53 6.40 -10.44
N TRP A 9 -2.25 6.09 -10.61
CA TRP A 9 -1.72 4.80 -10.21
C TRP A 9 -1.83 4.56 -8.70
N LEU A 10 -1.52 5.58 -7.90
CA LEU A 10 -1.70 5.51 -6.45
C LEU A 10 -3.17 5.28 -6.09
N LEU A 11 -4.11 5.95 -6.76
CA LEU A 11 -5.54 5.71 -6.55
C LEU A 11 -5.93 4.27 -6.91
N ASP A 12 -5.48 3.75 -8.04
CA ASP A 12 -5.82 2.40 -8.50
C ASP A 12 -5.32 1.32 -7.52
N THR A 13 -4.08 1.47 -7.04
CA THR A 13 -3.49 0.54 -6.06
C THR A 13 -4.12 0.65 -4.67
N LEU A 14 -4.54 1.85 -4.26
CA LEU A 14 -5.29 2.05 -3.02
C LEU A 14 -6.71 1.48 -3.10
N CYS A 15 -7.36 1.53 -4.27
CA CYS A 15 -8.64 0.87 -4.49
C CYS A 15 -8.51 -0.65 -4.29
N ASP A 16 -7.47 -1.27 -4.86
CA ASP A 16 -7.19 -2.69 -4.67
C ASP A 16 -6.92 -3.05 -3.19
N ALA A 17 -6.14 -2.24 -2.47
CA ALA A 17 -5.95 -2.41 -1.02
C ALA A 17 -7.27 -2.25 -0.23
N ALA A 18 -8.12 -1.31 -0.62
CA ALA A 18 -9.41 -1.06 0.02
C ALA A 18 -10.38 -2.25 -0.15
N GLU A 19 -10.37 -2.92 -1.29
CA GLU A 19 -11.15 -4.15 -1.51
C GLU A 19 -10.78 -5.24 -0.51
N THR A 20 -9.48 -5.49 -0.30
CA THR A 20 -8.99 -6.45 0.70
C THR A 20 -9.36 -6.04 2.12
N LEU A 21 -9.24 -4.76 2.46
CA LEU A 21 -9.62 -4.26 3.79
C LEU A 21 -11.13 -4.42 4.05
N ASN A 22 -11.97 -4.05 3.09
CA ASN A 22 -13.43 -4.21 3.21
C ASN A 22 -13.81 -5.68 3.41
N ARG A 23 -13.18 -6.58 2.65
CA ARG A 23 -13.35 -8.02 2.84
C ARG A 23 -12.94 -8.49 4.24
N ALA A 24 -11.79 -8.04 4.75
CA ALA A 24 -11.32 -8.38 6.09
C ALA A 24 -12.32 -7.94 7.18
N ILE A 25 -12.87 -6.72 7.05
CA ILE A 25 -13.89 -6.17 7.94
C ILE A 25 -15.17 -7.02 7.87
N GLU A 26 -15.68 -7.29 6.68
CA GLU A 26 -16.87 -8.11 6.47
C GLU A 26 -16.73 -9.51 7.08
N LEU A 27 -15.55 -10.13 6.98
CA LEU A 27 -15.31 -11.45 7.57
C LEU A 27 -15.49 -11.45 9.10
N ILE A 28 -14.96 -10.43 9.78
CA ILE A 28 -15.06 -10.30 11.24
C ILE A 28 -16.47 -9.88 11.67
N ASP A 29 -17.10 -8.96 10.94
CA ASP A 29 -18.45 -8.49 11.24
C ASP A 29 -19.48 -9.63 11.13
N ASN A 30 -19.34 -10.47 10.10
CA ASN A 30 -20.19 -11.65 9.92
C ASN A 30 -19.90 -12.77 10.93
N ASP A 31 -18.64 -12.99 11.30
CA ASP A 31 -18.25 -13.99 12.29
C ASP A 31 -16.95 -13.59 13.02
N PRO A 32 -17.05 -13.09 14.27
CA PRO A 32 -15.89 -12.67 15.06
C PRO A 32 -14.82 -13.76 15.25
N ARG A 33 -15.16 -15.05 15.10
CA ARG A 33 -14.21 -16.17 15.20
C ARG A 33 -13.20 -16.18 14.05
N LYS A 34 -13.50 -15.53 12.93
CA LYS A 34 -12.62 -15.41 11.77
C LYS A 34 -11.45 -14.43 11.98
N ALA A 35 -11.44 -13.66 13.06
CA ALA A 35 -10.40 -12.67 13.35
C ALA A 35 -8.97 -13.24 13.27
N ARG A 36 -8.76 -14.49 13.70
CA ARG A 36 -7.47 -15.18 13.59
C ARG A 36 -7.05 -15.37 12.13
N GLY A 37 -7.95 -15.87 11.28
CA GLY A 37 -7.69 -16.07 9.85
C GLY A 37 -7.49 -14.76 9.11
N VAL A 38 -8.24 -13.71 9.48
CA VAL A 38 -8.04 -12.36 8.94
C VAL A 38 -6.64 -11.83 9.28
N LEU A 39 -6.18 -12.03 10.52
CA LEU A 39 -4.84 -11.63 10.94
C LEU A 39 -3.74 -12.41 10.21
N GLU A 40 -3.97 -13.69 9.89
CA GLU A 40 -2.97 -14.58 9.29
C GLU A 40 -2.96 -14.56 7.75
N HIS A 41 -4.01 -14.06 7.10
CA HIS A 41 -4.16 -14.10 5.64
C HIS A 41 -4.51 -12.76 5.01
N GLU A 42 -5.63 -12.14 5.42
CA GLU A 42 -6.12 -10.91 4.80
C GLU A 42 -5.22 -9.71 5.15
N LEU A 43 -4.68 -9.63 6.38
CA LEU A 43 -3.75 -8.56 6.76
C LEU A 43 -2.39 -8.66 6.06
N PRO A 44 -1.74 -9.84 5.94
CA PRO A 44 -0.55 -9.99 5.11
C PRO A 44 -0.76 -9.58 3.65
N GLU A 45 -1.90 -9.94 3.06
CA GLU A 45 -2.25 -9.51 1.70
C GLU A 45 -2.43 -7.99 1.62
N LEU A 46 -3.13 -7.39 2.60
CA LEU A 46 -3.28 -5.94 2.69
C LEU A 46 -1.93 -5.23 2.79
N TYR A 47 -1.00 -5.74 3.62
CA TYR A 47 0.35 -5.19 3.72
C TYR A 47 1.09 -5.29 2.38
N ALA A 48 1.01 -6.40 1.68
CA ALA A 48 1.62 -6.54 0.36
C ALA A 48 1.08 -5.51 -0.64
N LYS A 49 -0.24 -5.26 -0.64
CA LYS A 49 -0.89 -4.24 -1.49
C LYS A 49 -0.50 -2.81 -1.12
N LEU A 50 -0.42 -2.51 0.18
CA LEU A 50 0.02 -1.20 0.65
C LEU A 50 1.51 -0.95 0.35
N ASN A 51 2.36 -1.97 0.53
CA ASN A 51 3.76 -1.91 0.14
C ASN A 51 3.90 -1.69 -1.37
N TYR A 52 3.10 -2.39 -2.17
CA TYR A 52 3.03 -2.20 -3.62
C TYR A 52 2.70 -0.76 -3.99
N ALA A 53 1.66 -0.19 -3.39
CA ALA A 53 1.29 1.21 -3.62
C ALA A 53 2.45 2.16 -3.30
N VAL A 54 3.14 1.97 -2.16
CA VAL A 54 4.28 2.81 -1.75
C VAL A 54 5.48 2.66 -2.69
N ASN A 55 5.89 1.42 -2.98
CA ASN A 55 7.10 1.14 -3.76
C ASN A 55 6.96 1.56 -5.22
N THR A 56 5.73 1.66 -5.73
CA THR A 56 5.45 1.96 -7.14
C THR A 56 4.91 3.37 -7.38
N ALA A 57 4.58 4.13 -6.32
CA ALA A 57 3.93 5.45 -6.41
C ALA A 57 4.62 6.46 -7.34
N SER A 58 5.96 6.45 -7.40
CA SER A 58 6.74 7.38 -8.25
C SER A 58 7.05 6.83 -9.64
N ILE A 59 6.92 5.51 -9.85
CA ILE A 59 7.22 4.84 -11.12
C ILE A 59 5.94 4.63 -11.94
N GLY A 60 4.80 4.49 -11.26
CA GLY A 60 3.52 4.22 -11.87
C GLY A 60 3.44 2.79 -12.45
N PRO A 61 2.65 2.56 -13.51
CA PRO A 61 2.42 1.23 -14.07
C PRO A 61 3.69 0.54 -14.60
N GLY A 62 4.73 1.31 -14.94
CA GLY A 62 6.02 0.77 -15.40
C GLY A 62 6.82 0.06 -14.29
N ALA A 63 6.37 0.10 -13.04
CA ALA A 63 7.07 -0.54 -11.92
C ALA A 63 7.21 -2.05 -12.09
N VAL A 64 6.21 -2.71 -12.67
CA VAL A 64 6.20 -4.17 -12.91
C VAL A 64 7.32 -4.60 -13.85
N ASP A 65 7.70 -3.73 -14.79
CA ASP A 65 8.76 -4.01 -15.77
C ASP A 65 10.15 -3.58 -15.31
N THR A 66 10.24 -2.85 -14.20
CA THR A 66 11.48 -2.17 -13.76
C THR A 66 11.99 -2.63 -12.40
N LEU A 67 11.10 -3.06 -11.51
CA LEU A 67 11.44 -3.58 -10.20
C LEU A 67 11.43 -5.10 -10.18
N ASP A 68 12.22 -5.68 -9.28
CA ASP A 68 12.14 -7.11 -8.99
C ASP A 68 10.79 -7.45 -8.34
N HIS A 69 10.27 -8.66 -8.61
CA HIS A 69 8.95 -9.06 -8.14
C HIS A 69 8.83 -9.04 -6.62
N ASP A 70 9.87 -9.44 -5.90
CA ASP A 70 9.86 -9.42 -4.43
C ASP A 70 9.96 -7.99 -3.91
N ALA A 71 10.64 -7.10 -4.62
CA ALA A 71 10.78 -5.69 -4.26
C ALA A 71 9.46 -4.92 -4.37
N LEU A 72 8.55 -5.36 -5.25
CA LEU A 72 7.23 -4.73 -5.40
C LEU A 72 6.42 -4.78 -4.09
N ILE A 73 6.45 -5.90 -3.38
CA ILE A 73 5.64 -6.13 -2.17
C ILE A 73 6.46 -6.10 -0.86
N ALA A 74 7.78 -5.97 -0.96
CA ALA A 74 8.67 -5.87 0.18
C ALA A 74 8.33 -4.65 1.04
N TRP A 75 8.70 -4.72 2.32
CA TRP A 75 8.61 -3.58 3.21
C TRP A 75 9.40 -2.40 2.62
N PRO A 76 8.83 -1.19 2.51
CA PRO A 76 9.52 -0.05 1.92
C PRO A 76 10.85 0.26 2.63
N GLU A 77 11.92 0.52 1.85
CA GLU A 77 13.24 0.82 2.41
C GLU A 77 13.26 2.12 3.23
N SER A 78 12.40 3.07 2.86
CA SER A 78 12.16 4.32 3.60
C SER A 78 10.67 4.63 3.54
N MET A 79 10.03 4.77 4.69
CA MET A 79 8.65 5.22 4.71
C MET A 79 8.57 6.68 4.27
N PRO A 80 7.57 7.06 3.44
CA PRO A 80 7.43 8.43 2.96
C PRO A 80 7.17 9.43 4.10
N PHE A 81 6.67 8.96 5.26
CA PHE A 81 6.41 9.76 6.46
C PHE A 81 7.56 9.77 7.48
N ASP A 82 8.67 9.04 7.23
CA ASP A 82 9.88 9.13 8.06
C ASP A 82 10.82 10.26 7.61
N ARG A 83 10.46 10.99 6.54
CA ARG A 83 11.22 12.16 6.10
C ARG A 83 10.94 13.31 7.07
N PRO A 84 11.97 14.07 7.51
CA PRO A 84 11.74 15.26 8.32
C PRO A 84 10.84 16.22 7.53
N VAL A 85 9.73 16.64 8.14
CA VAL A 85 8.77 17.60 7.56
C VAL A 85 9.54 18.79 7.01
N GLN A 86 9.47 18.99 5.69
CA GLN A 86 10.00 20.21 5.10
C GLN A 86 8.96 21.31 5.32
N PRO A 87 9.39 22.56 5.58
CA PRO A 87 8.45 23.66 5.85
C PRO A 87 7.45 23.93 4.71
N ASP A 88 7.68 23.35 3.52
CA ASP A 88 6.79 23.46 2.36
C ASP A 88 5.67 22.40 2.32
N ASP A 89 5.75 21.33 3.13
CA ASP A 89 4.75 20.25 3.18
C ASP A 89 3.49 20.64 4.00
N GLU A 90 3.53 21.75 4.74
CA GLU A 90 2.43 22.21 5.62
C GLU A 90 1.27 22.88 4.84
N GLN A 91 1.38 22.99 3.51
CA GLN A 91 0.41 23.68 2.64
C GLN A 91 -0.32 22.76 1.64
N ALA A 92 -0.14 21.44 1.72
CA ALA A 92 -0.81 20.45 0.84
C ALA A 92 -2.10 19.89 1.44
#